data_AF-C5JBG5-F1
#
_entry.id   AF-C5JBG5-F1
#
_cell.length_a   1.000
_cell.length_b   1.000
_cell.length_c   1.000
_cell.angle_alpha   90.00
_cell.angle_beta   90.00
_cell.angle_gamma   90.00
#
_symmetry.space_group_name_H-M   'P 1'
#
loop_
_entity.id
_entity.type
_entity.pdbx_description
1 polymer ?
#
loop_
_entity_poly.entity_id
_entity_poly.type
_entity_poly.pdbx_seq_one_letter_code
_entity_poly.pdbx_strand_id
1 'polypeptide(L)'
;MADHPLARSCHARNHNPIALLLDPAAKRPGSIPPSRNTDGEFEQFESVAFGLQAAVLQLRGYVRQQHADTLAKLVFCHLRNRRLPNRAPLTDKDMVSYMARVGRVAGFRPDQRLDFLRAENLKPVLQALISVETCRKLPSDAEINAVLASAGIPFSPHLADTPRAAPETRFAAIPDP
;
A
#
# COMPACT_ATOMS: atom_id res chain seq x y z
N MET A 1 13.79 18.24 -12.63
CA MET A 1 13.36 16.88 -12.25
C MET A 1 11.85 16.83 -12.46
N ALA A 2 11.37 15.99 -13.39
CA ALA A 2 9.94 15.92 -13.68
C ALA A 2 9.20 15.26 -12.51
N ASP A 3 8.23 15.96 -11.95
CA ASP A 3 7.30 15.43 -10.97
C ASP A 3 6.54 14.24 -11.56
N HIS A 4 6.65 13.08 -10.92
CA HIS A 4 5.94 11.87 -11.34
C HIS A 4 4.42 12.10 -11.19
N PRO A 5 3.58 11.75 -12.18
CA PRO A 5 2.14 12.06 -12.17
C PRO A 5 1.38 11.44 -10.97
N LEU A 6 1.93 10.37 -10.40
CA LEU A 6 1.43 9.71 -9.17
C LEU A 6 1.95 10.31 -7.86
N ALA A 7 2.97 11.18 -7.87
CA ALA A 7 3.66 11.66 -6.67
C ALA A 7 3.03 12.92 -6.02
N ARG A 8 2.01 13.53 -6.64
CA ARG A 8 1.55 14.88 -6.25
C ARG A 8 0.28 14.97 -5.41
N SER A 9 -0.44 13.89 -5.15
CA SER A 9 -1.66 13.98 -4.33
C SER A 9 -1.40 13.52 -2.91
N CYS A 10 -1.17 14.49 -2.02
CA CYS A 10 -1.00 14.26 -0.60
C CYS A 10 -2.36 14.07 0.09
N HIS A 11 -2.79 12.82 0.33
CA HIS A 11 -4.12 12.52 0.90
C HIS A 11 -4.21 12.64 2.43
N ALA A 12 -3.32 13.44 3.03
CA ALA A 12 -3.20 13.58 4.47
C ALA A 12 -4.51 14.04 5.15
N ARG A 13 -5.31 14.86 4.46
CA ARG A 13 -6.57 15.42 5.00
C ARG A 13 -7.71 14.40 5.05
N ASN A 14 -7.63 13.34 4.24
CA ASN A 14 -8.76 12.42 4.05
C ASN A 14 -8.69 11.20 4.96
N HIS A 15 -7.63 11.07 5.77
CA HIS A 15 -7.35 9.85 6.54
C HIS A 15 -7.29 8.59 5.67
N ASN A 16 -6.90 8.75 4.40
CA ASN A 16 -6.89 7.72 3.37
C ASN A 16 -5.44 7.46 2.93
N PRO A 17 -4.75 6.49 3.55
CA PRO A 17 -3.30 6.38 3.48
C PRO A 17 -2.77 5.76 2.19
N ILE A 18 -3.66 5.18 1.36
CA ILE A 18 -3.32 4.67 0.02
C ILE A 18 -4.23 5.23 -1.07
N ALA A 19 -4.76 6.45 -0.87
CA ALA A 19 -5.49 7.19 -1.90
C ALA A 19 -6.59 6.38 -2.60
N LEU A 20 -7.39 5.63 -1.83
CA LEU A 20 -8.55 4.89 -2.32
C LEU A 20 -9.54 5.85 -2.98
N LEU A 21 -10.02 5.52 -4.19
CA LEU A 21 -11.08 6.28 -4.83
C LEU A 21 -12.39 6.11 -4.07
N LEU A 22 -13.19 7.18 -4.05
CA LEU A 22 -14.53 7.16 -3.47
C LEU A 22 -15.38 6.11 -4.18
N ASP A 23 -15.84 5.11 -3.42
CA ASP A 23 -16.73 4.06 -3.91
C ASP A 23 -17.96 3.98 -3.00
N PRO A 24 -19.08 4.63 -3.40
CA PRO A 24 -20.33 4.60 -2.63
C PRO A 24 -20.88 3.19 -2.39
N ALA A 25 -20.49 2.20 -3.19
CA ALA A 25 -20.94 0.82 -3.06
C ALA A 25 -20.08 0.00 -2.09
N ALA A 26 -18.83 0.37 -1.85
CA ALA A 26 -17.88 -0.40 -1.03
C ALA A 26 -18.23 -0.44 0.48
N LYS A 27 -19.14 0.43 0.95
CA LYS A 27 -19.64 0.52 2.35
C LYS A 27 -18.55 0.22 3.40
N ARG A 28 -17.46 0.98 3.36
CA ARG A 28 -16.30 0.77 4.23
C ARG A 28 -16.58 1.28 5.65
N PRO A 29 -16.19 0.56 6.71
CA PRO A 29 -16.29 1.07 8.07
C PRO A 29 -15.59 2.41 8.25
N GLY A 30 -16.27 3.36 8.90
CA GLY A 30 -15.75 4.71 9.17
C GLY A 30 -15.50 5.58 7.93
N SER A 31 -16.01 5.20 6.75
CA SER A 31 -16.01 6.09 5.58
C SER A 31 -17.04 7.22 5.78
N ILE A 32 -16.62 8.44 5.46
CA ILE A 32 -17.48 9.62 5.43
C ILE A 32 -18.34 9.51 4.17
N PRO A 33 -19.69 9.59 4.30
CA PRO A 33 -20.58 9.42 3.16
C PRO A 33 -20.33 10.49 2.09
N PRO A 34 -20.60 10.20 0.80
CA PRO A 34 -20.36 11.14 -0.29
C PRO A 34 -20.95 12.55 -0.06
N SER A 35 -22.10 12.65 0.60
CA SER A 35 -22.75 13.92 0.94
C SER A 35 -21.98 14.81 1.93
N ARG A 36 -21.00 14.24 2.66
CA ARG A 36 -20.13 14.93 3.63
C ARG A 36 -18.65 14.85 3.26
N ASN A 37 -18.31 14.13 2.20
CA ASN A 37 -16.94 14.02 1.72
C ASN A 37 -16.53 15.33 1.04
N THR A 38 -15.48 15.96 1.54
CA THR A 38 -15.02 17.28 1.06
C THR A 38 -14.02 17.20 -0.09
N ASP A 39 -13.47 16.02 -0.37
CA ASP A 39 -12.51 15.80 -1.45
C ASP A 39 -13.21 15.48 -2.78
N GLY A 40 -14.28 14.69 -2.73
CA GLY A 40 -15.13 14.38 -3.88
C GLY A 40 -14.56 13.35 -4.87
N GLU A 41 -13.25 13.07 -4.83
CA GLU A 41 -12.60 12.05 -5.68
C GLU A 41 -12.16 10.82 -4.89
N PHE A 42 -11.65 11.03 -3.68
CA PHE A 42 -11.07 9.99 -2.83
C PHE A 42 -11.97 9.68 -1.63
N GLU A 43 -11.88 8.45 -1.11
CA GLU A 43 -12.46 8.10 0.19
C GLU A 43 -11.92 9.05 1.27
N GLN A 44 -12.80 9.44 2.17
CA GLN A 44 -12.47 10.17 3.38
C GLN A 44 -12.93 9.34 4.57
N PHE A 45 -12.10 9.21 5.61
CA PHE A 45 -12.41 8.40 6.78
C PHE A 45 -12.47 9.24 8.06
N GLU A 46 -13.28 8.81 9.02
CA GLU A 46 -13.38 9.42 10.35
C GLU A 46 -12.02 9.44 11.07
N SER A 47 -11.19 8.41 10.86
CA SER A 47 -9.86 8.28 11.45
C SER A 47 -8.89 7.57 10.51
N VAL A 48 -7.59 7.76 10.74
CA VAL A 48 -6.52 7.06 10.00
C VAL A 48 -6.62 5.54 10.19
N ALA A 49 -7.05 5.08 11.35
CA ALA A 49 -7.24 3.65 11.62
C ALA A 49 -8.25 3.02 10.67
N PHE A 50 -9.38 3.70 10.40
CA PHE A 50 -10.36 3.24 9.42
C PHE A 50 -9.81 3.24 7.99
N GLY A 51 -9.03 4.27 7.62
CA GLY A 51 -8.36 4.29 6.32
C GLY A 51 -7.34 3.17 6.14
N LEU A 52 -6.58 2.83 7.19
CA LEU A 52 -5.66 1.69 7.18
C LEU A 52 -6.42 0.37 7.05
N GLN A 53 -7.53 0.21 7.76
CA GLN A 53 -8.36 -0.98 7.65
C GLN A 53 -8.93 -1.12 6.25
N ALA A 54 -9.44 -0.04 5.67
CA ALA A 54 -9.91 0.00 4.29
C ALA A 54 -8.79 -0.37 3.30
N ALA A 55 -7.56 0.11 3.52
CA ALA A 55 -6.40 -0.22 2.70
C ALA A 55 -6.11 -1.73 2.72
N VAL A 56 -6.04 -2.34 3.90
CA VAL A 56 -5.80 -3.78 4.04
C VAL A 56 -6.92 -4.60 3.41
N LEU A 57 -8.18 -4.22 3.63
CA LEU A 57 -9.33 -4.90 3.03
C LEU A 57 -9.32 -4.83 1.50
N GLN A 58 -8.92 -3.69 0.94
CA GLN A 58 -8.78 -3.51 -0.50
C GLN A 58 -7.70 -4.43 -1.08
N LEU A 59 -6.50 -4.42 -0.49
CA LEU A 59 -5.40 -5.27 -0.95
C LEU A 59 -5.74 -6.75 -0.81
N ARG A 60 -6.36 -7.16 0.31
CA ARG A 60 -6.87 -8.52 0.50
C ARG A 60 -7.91 -8.89 -0.57
N GLY A 61 -8.76 -7.95 -0.95
CA GLY A 61 -9.72 -8.10 -2.05
C GLY A 61 -9.02 -8.37 -3.38
N TYR A 62 -7.95 -7.64 -3.71
CA TYR A 62 -7.16 -7.88 -4.93
C TYR A 62 -6.55 -9.28 -4.94
N VAL A 63 -6.02 -9.74 -3.81
CA VAL A 63 -5.45 -11.09 -3.69
C VAL A 63 -6.52 -12.15 -3.91
N ARG A 64 -7.68 -12.03 -3.23
CA ARG A 64 -8.73 -13.05 -3.26
C ARG A 64 -9.55 -13.08 -4.55
N GLN A 65 -9.84 -11.91 -5.12
CA GLN A 65 -10.78 -11.78 -6.25
C GLN A 65 -10.06 -11.64 -7.60
N GLN A 66 -8.85 -11.08 -7.61
CA GLN A 66 -8.08 -10.83 -8.83
C GLN A 66 -6.83 -11.72 -8.91
N HIS A 67 -6.64 -12.65 -7.97
CA HIS A 67 -5.50 -13.57 -7.91
C HIS A 67 -4.15 -12.85 -8.01
N ALA A 68 -4.04 -11.72 -7.33
CA ALA A 68 -2.81 -10.95 -7.26
C ALA A 68 -1.79 -11.65 -6.35
N ASP A 69 -1.00 -12.56 -6.92
CA ASP A 69 0.03 -13.37 -6.25
C ASP A 69 1.45 -12.82 -6.41
N THR A 70 1.63 -11.71 -7.14
CA THR A 70 2.92 -11.03 -7.28
C THR A 70 2.79 -9.54 -6.94
N LEU A 71 3.91 -8.90 -6.58
CA LEU A 71 3.92 -7.47 -6.31
C LEU A 71 3.42 -6.67 -7.53
N ALA A 72 3.86 -7.04 -8.74
CA ALA A 72 3.44 -6.39 -9.98
C ALA A 72 1.91 -6.49 -10.16
N LYS A 73 1.31 -7.67 -9.95
CA LYS A 73 -0.14 -7.84 -10.06
C LYS A 73 -0.89 -7.02 -9.00
N LEU A 74 -0.44 -7.07 -7.75
CA LEU A 74 -1.09 -6.34 -6.66
C LEU A 74 -1.07 -4.83 -6.90
N VAL A 75 0.08 -4.28 -7.29
CA VAL A 75 0.25 -2.86 -7.63
C VAL A 75 -0.52 -2.51 -8.90
N PHE A 76 -0.55 -3.38 -9.90
CA PHE A 76 -1.34 -3.18 -11.11
C PHE A 76 -2.85 -3.10 -10.80
N CYS A 77 -3.38 -4.01 -9.97
CA CYS A 77 -4.76 -3.95 -9.49
C CYS A 77 -5.04 -2.62 -8.76
N HIS A 78 -4.11 -2.17 -7.91
CA HIS A 78 -4.19 -0.89 -7.22
C HIS A 78 -4.28 0.29 -8.19
N LEU A 79 -3.34 0.39 -9.14
CA LEU A 79 -3.30 1.49 -10.10
C LEU A 79 -4.48 1.48 -11.09
N ARG A 80 -4.89 0.29 -11.56
CA ARG A 80 -6.03 0.16 -12.48
C ARG A 80 -7.33 0.67 -11.85
N ASN A 81 -7.53 0.39 -10.57
CA ASN A 81 -8.68 0.85 -9.82
C ASN A 81 -8.59 2.33 -9.40
N ARG A 82 -7.51 3.04 -9.77
CA ARG A 82 -7.31 4.48 -9.53
C ARG A 82 -7.49 5.35 -10.79
N ARG A 83 -8.13 4.82 -11.84
CA ARG A 83 -8.35 5.56 -13.09
C ARG A 83 -9.43 6.64 -12.88
N LEU A 84 -8.98 7.88 -12.71
CA LEU A 84 -9.84 9.06 -12.59
C LEU A 84 -10.21 9.63 -13.96
N PRO A 85 -11.47 10.03 -14.20
CA PRO A 85 -11.89 10.60 -15.48
C PRO A 85 -11.20 11.93 -15.80
N ASN A 86 -10.78 12.68 -14.78
CA ASN A 86 -10.19 14.01 -14.91
C ASN A 86 -8.65 14.01 -14.89
N ARG A 87 -7.99 12.84 -14.92
CA ARG A 87 -6.53 12.74 -14.98
C ARG A 87 -6.08 12.05 -16.25
N ALA A 88 -4.93 12.49 -16.76
CA ALA A 88 -4.26 11.79 -17.83
C ALA A 88 -4.05 10.31 -17.45
N PRO A 89 -4.28 9.37 -18.37
CA PRO A 89 -4.03 7.96 -18.09
C PRO A 89 -2.54 7.76 -17.75
N LEU A 90 -2.29 6.81 -16.85
CA LEU A 90 -0.92 6.40 -16.55
C LEU A 90 -0.28 5.79 -17.79
N THR A 91 0.93 6.21 -18.12
CA THR A 91 1.73 5.55 -19.15
C THR A 91 2.34 4.26 -18.60
N ASP A 92 2.76 3.36 -19.50
CA ASP A 92 3.51 2.16 -19.09
C ASP A 92 4.76 2.51 -18.28
N LYS A 93 5.42 3.62 -18.64
CA LYS A 93 6.58 4.13 -17.92
C LYS A 93 6.23 4.56 -16.49
N ASP A 94 5.09 5.20 -16.28
CA ASP A 94 4.63 5.60 -14.94
C ASP A 94 4.31 4.38 -14.08
N MET A 95 3.66 3.37 -14.67
CA MET A 95 3.34 2.13 -13.98
C MET A 95 4.61 1.38 -13.57
N VAL A 96 5.57 1.22 -14.48
CA VAL A 96 6.86 0.58 -14.21
C VAL A 96 7.64 1.33 -13.14
N SER A 97 7.69 2.67 -13.22
CA SER A 97 8.40 3.51 -12.24
C SER A 97 7.77 3.41 -10.86
N TYR A 98 6.44 3.39 -10.77
CA TYR A 98 5.72 3.21 -9.51
C TYR A 98 5.96 1.81 -8.92
N MET A 99 5.83 0.75 -9.72
CA MET A 99 6.11 -0.63 -9.28
C MET A 99 7.55 -0.79 -8.77
N ALA A 100 8.53 -0.22 -9.49
CA ALA A 100 9.93 -0.25 -9.08
C ALA A 100 10.17 0.47 -7.75
N ARG A 101 9.49 1.61 -7.53
CA ARG A 101 9.57 2.35 -6.26
C ARG A 101 8.95 1.55 -5.12
N VAL A 102 7.74 1.01 -5.29
CA VAL A 102 7.08 0.19 -4.27
C VAL A 102 7.90 -1.06 -3.96
N GLY A 103 8.41 -1.76 -4.97
CA GLY A 103 9.23 -2.96 -4.78
C GLY A 103 10.52 -2.70 -4.04
N ARG A 104 11.21 -1.59 -4.35
CA ARG A 104 12.42 -1.18 -3.63
C ARG A 104 12.15 -0.91 -2.15
N VAL A 105 11.04 -0.24 -1.83
CA VAL A 105 10.68 0.09 -0.43
C VAL A 105 10.17 -1.15 0.31
N ALA A 106 9.39 -2.00 -0.36
CA ALA A 106 8.85 -3.23 0.23
C ALA A 106 9.89 -4.36 0.35
N GLY A 107 11.00 -4.29 -0.39
CA GLY A 107 12.03 -5.33 -0.41
C GLY A 107 11.69 -6.55 -1.28
N PHE A 108 10.77 -6.40 -2.25
CA PHE A 108 10.31 -7.49 -3.11
C PHE A 108 10.55 -7.20 -4.58
N ARG A 109 10.85 -8.25 -5.35
CA ARG A 109 10.89 -8.12 -6.82
C ARG A 109 9.47 -8.06 -7.39
N PRO A 110 9.24 -7.32 -8.49
CA PRO A 110 7.91 -7.21 -9.10
C PRO A 110 7.29 -8.57 -9.49
N ASP A 111 8.11 -9.51 -9.96
CA ASP A 111 7.72 -10.84 -10.43
C ASP A 111 7.69 -11.91 -9.32
N GLN A 112 8.17 -11.57 -8.12
CA GLN A 112 8.22 -12.51 -7.00
C GLN A 112 6.80 -12.90 -6.58
N ARG A 113 6.54 -14.21 -6.54
CA ARG A 113 5.31 -14.75 -5.97
C ARG A 113 5.34 -14.67 -4.45
N LEU A 114 4.27 -14.16 -3.86
CA LEU A 114 4.12 -13.91 -2.44
C LEU A 114 2.71 -14.30 -1.98
N ASP A 115 2.61 -14.87 -0.79
CA ASP A 115 1.33 -15.03 -0.10
C ASP A 115 1.00 -13.74 0.65
N PHE A 116 0.30 -12.82 -0.01
CA PHE A 116 -0.15 -11.57 0.58
C PHE A 116 -1.31 -11.73 1.58
N LEU A 117 -1.78 -12.95 1.84
CA LEU A 117 -2.66 -13.23 2.98
C LEU A 117 -1.85 -13.48 4.27
N ARG A 118 -0.53 -13.34 4.21
CA ARG A 118 0.36 -13.33 5.38
C ARG A 118 0.91 -11.95 5.67
N ALA A 119 0.94 -11.59 6.95
CA ALA A 119 1.33 -10.27 7.38
C ALA A 119 2.79 -9.95 7.02
N GLU A 120 3.70 -10.93 7.08
CA GLU A 120 5.10 -10.76 6.66
C GLU A 120 5.26 -10.26 5.21
N ASN A 121 4.32 -10.58 4.33
CA ASN A 121 4.36 -10.19 2.92
C ASN A 121 3.52 -8.94 2.66
N LEU A 122 2.36 -8.80 3.31
CA LEU A 122 1.45 -7.67 3.07
C LEU A 122 1.93 -6.38 3.76
N LYS A 123 2.50 -6.49 4.96
CA LYS A 123 2.94 -5.32 5.75
C LYS A 123 3.98 -4.46 5.01
N PRO A 124 5.08 -5.02 4.45
CA PRO A 124 6.08 -4.21 3.75
C PRO A 124 5.49 -3.50 2.53
N VAL A 125 4.57 -4.15 1.81
CA VAL A 125 3.89 -3.54 0.66
C VAL A 125 2.96 -2.42 1.10
N LEU A 126 2.16 -2.62 2.15
CA LEU A 126 1.31 -1.58 2.70
C LEU A 126 2.13 -0.36 3.14
N GLN A 127 3.22 -0.57 3.88
CA GLN A 127 4.13 0.51 4.28
C GLN A 127 4.73 1.24 3.07
N ALA A 128 5.11 0.49 2.03
CA ALA A 128 5.60 1.08 0.79
C ALA A 128 4.55 1.95 0.09
N LEU A 129 3.32 1.47 -0.07
CA LEU A 129 2.23 2.24 -0.67
C LEU A 129 1.96 3.53 0.11
N ILE A 130 1.86 3.43 1.45
CA ILE A 130 1.65 4.59 2.32
C ILE A 130 2.79 5.60 2.17
N SER A 131 4.03 5.14 2.14
CA SER A 131 5.21 6.00 1.97
C SER A 131 5.27 6.68 0.59
N VAL A 132 4.70 6.06 -0.45
CA VAL A 132 4.64 6.65 -1.79
C VAL A 132 3.47 7.63 -1.91
N GLU A 133 2.35 7.39 -1.23
CA GLU A 133 1.08 8.07 -1.47
C GLU A 133 0.67 9.09 -0.39
N THR A 134 1.29 9.07 0.79
CA THR A 134 0.95 9.98 1.88
C THR A 134 2.18 10.76 2.35
N CYS A 135 2.04 12.09 2.52
CA CYS A 135 3.07 12.93 3.16
C CYS A 135 2.92 13.01 4.69
N ARG A 136 2.23 12.05 5.30
CA ARG A 136 2.15 11.91 6.76
C ARG A 136 3.27 11.02 7.23
N LYS A 137 3.60 11.16 8.51
CA LYS A 137 4.38 10.16 9.22
C LYS A 137 3.73 8.78 9.03
N LEU A 138 4.54 7.79 8.67
CA LEU A 138 4.11 6.40 8.61
C LEU A 138 3.46 6.01 9.95
N PRO A 139 2.30 5.31 9.92
CA PRO A 139 1.74 4.72 11.12
C PRO A 139 2.77 3.81 11.79
N SER A 140 2.69 3.69 13.11
CA SER A 140 3.56 2.80 13.86
C SER A 140 3.34 1.35 13.44
N ASP A 141 4.37 0.52 13.62
CA ASP A 141 4.29 -0.90 13.37
C ASP A 141 3.16 -1.57 14.17
N ALA A 142 2.90 -1.11 15.39
CA ALA A 142 1.82 -1.61 16.24
C ALA A 142 0.44 -1.33 15.63
N GLU A 143 0.20 -0.12 15.12
CA GLU A 143 -1.06 0.23 14.46
C GLU A 143 -1.28 -0.61 13.20
N ILE A 144 -0.24 -0.77 12.37
CA ILE A 144 -0.31 -1.59 11.16
C ILE A 144 -0.58 -3.06 11.52
N ASN A 145 0.11 -3.58 12.54
CA ASN A 145 -0.07 -4.96 12.98
C ASN A 145 -1.49 -5.21 13.51
N ALA A 146 -2.02 -4.29 14.31
CA ALA A 146 -3.38 -4.39 14.84
C ALA A 146 -4.43 -4.44 13.72
N VAL A 147 -4.26 -3.59 12.69
CA VAL A 147 -5.17 -3.56 11.55
C VAL A 147 -5.08 -4.84 10.72
N LEU A 148 -3.86 -5.33 10.44
CA LEU A 148 -3.66 -6.62 9.74
C LEU A 148 -4.35 -7.76 10.49
N ALA A 149 -4.16 -7.84 11.81
CA ALA A 149 -4.81 -8.83 12.65
C ALA A 149 -6.35 -8.72 12.61
N SER A 150 -6.90 -7.51 12.75
CA SER A 150 -8.36 -7.27 12.64
C SER A 150 -8.94 -7.64 11.28
N ALA A 151 -8.13 -7.56 10.23
CA ALA A 151 -8.48 -7.97 8.88
C ALA A 151 -8.23 -9.47 8.63
N GLY A 152 -7.93 -10.25 9.67
CA GLY A 152 -7.70 -11.69 9.57
C GLY A 152 -6.47 -12.05 8.73
N ILE A 153 -5.46 -11.18 8.70
CA ILE A 153 -4.16 -11.44 8.07
C ILE A 153 -3.22 -11.96 9.17
N PRO A 154 -2.97 -13.28 9.24
CA PRO A 154 -2.13 -13.86 10.28
C PRO A 154 -0.66 -13.45 10.14
N PHE A 155 0.00 -13.34 11.29
CA PHE A 155 1.46 -13.34 11.38
C PHE A 155 1.94 -14.77 11.49
N SER A 156 3.05 -15.11 10.82
CA SER A 156 3.73 -16.37 11.12
C SER A 156 4.08 -16.43 12.63
N PRO A 157 3.87 -17.58 13.29
CA PRO A 157 4.11 -17.72 14.73
C PRO A 157 5.55 -17.41 15.13
N HIS A 158 6.51 -17.53 14.20
CA HIS A 158 7.92 -17.19 14.44
C HIS A 158 8.24 -15.69 14.45
N LEU A 159 7.37 -14.81 13.92
CA LEU A 159 7.65 -13.37 13.79
C LEU A 159 7.13 -12.53 14.97
N ALA A 160 6.32 -13.13 15.86
CA ALA A 160 5.77 -12.44 17.02
C ALA A 160 6.84 -12.13 18.10
N ASP A 161 7.96 -12.87 18.09
CA ASP A 161 8.95 -12.85 19.18
C ASP A 161 10.36 -12.35 18.80
N THR A 162 10.57 -11.76 17.61
CA THR A 162 11.92 -11.32 17.20
C THR A 162 12.03 -9.79 17.06
N PRO A 163 12.91 -9.11 17.81
CA PRO A 163 13.28 -7.73 17.53
C PRO A 163 13.91 -7.66 16.14
N ARG A 164 13.41 -6.76 15.29
CA ARG A 164 13.91 -6.54 13.92
C ARG A 164 15.41 -6.24 13.95
N ALA A 165 16.23 -7.20 13.54
CA ALA A 165 17.66 -7.01 13.38
C ALA A 165 17.93 -5.90 12.33
N ALA A 166 18.87 -5.01 12.66
CA ALA A 166 19.34 -3.97 11.77
C ALA A 166 19.95 -4.60 10.49
N PRO A 167 19.87 -3.92 9.33
CA PRO A 167 20.43 -4.46 8.09
C PRO A 167 21.95 -4.61 8.23
N GLU A 168 22.44 -5.85 8.25
CA GLU A 168 23.87 -6.13 8.22
C GLU A 168 24.46 -5.58 6.91
N THR A 169 25.39 -4.64 7.06
CA THR A 169 26.17 -4.13 5.95
C THR A 169 27.22 -5.19 5.61
N ARG A 170 27.02 -5.96 4.54
CA ARG A 170 28.06 -6.80 3.95
C ARG A 170 28.30 -6.40 2.50
N PHE A 171 29.11 -5.37 2.30
CA PHE A 171 29.96 -5.31 1.11
C PHE A 171 31.19 -6.15 1.40
N ALA A 172 31.24 -7.36 0.84
CA ALA A 172 32.44 -8.15 0.80
C ALA A 172 33.42 -7.48 -0.18
N ALA A 173 34.61 -7.14 0.31
CA ALA A 173 35.73 -6.75 -0.53
C ALA A 173 36.16 -7.95 -1.39
N ILE A 174 36.28 -7.73 -2.69
CA ILE A 174 36.89 -8.64 -3.65
C ILE A 174 38.41 -8.50 -3.48
N PRO A 175 39.19 -9.56 -3.25
CA PRO A 175 40.64 -9.47 -3.35
C PRO A 175 41.05 -9.49 -4.83
N ASP A 176 41.82 -8.49 -5.24
CA ASP A 176 42.46 -8.44 -6.57
C ASP A 176 43.60 -9.48 -6.68
N PRO A 177 43.93 -9.93 -7.90
CA PRO A 177 44.85 -11.04 -8.18
C PRO A 177 46.32 -10.75 -7.91
#